data_AF-A0A3D3S5J3-F1
#
_entry.id   AF-A0A3D3S5J3-F1
#
_cell.length_a   1.000
_cell.length_b   1.000
_cell.length_c   1.000
_cell.angle_alpha   90.00
_cell.angle_beta   90.00
_cell.angle_gamma   90.00
#
_symmetry.space_group_name_H-M   'P 1'
#
loop_
_entity.id
_entity.type
_entity.pdbx_description
1 polymer ?
#
loop_
_entity_poly.entity_id
_entity_poly.type
_entity_poly.pdbx_seq_one_letter_code
_entity_poly.pdbx_strand_id
1 'polypeptide(L)'
;RYADWLALLADDVRYRLPLASRRFRADRSAALAEGPGYVFDDDKGRLTLRVQRLESGLVWAEDPRNAVRRIVSNVEIYRADGDGEAVVHSVLEIHRSRIDAQQRRLT
;
A
#
# COMPACT_ATOMS: atom_id res chain seq x y z
N ARG A 1 -2.29 15.65 1.07
CA ARG A 1 -0.87 15.85 1.36
C ARG A 1 -0.17 14.52 1.09
N TYR A 2 0.19 14.30 -0.18
CA TYR A 2 0.87 13.08 -0.61
C TYR A 2 2.39 13.30 -0.64
N ALA A 3 2.85 14.52 -0.96
CA ALA A 3 4.24 14.93 -0.76
C ALA A 3 4.73 14.71 0.69
N ASP A 4 3.97 15.14 1.71
CA ASP A 4 4.33 14.93 3.12
C ASP A 4 4.50 13.43 3.46
N TRP A 5 3.66 12.57 2.88
CA TRP A 5 3.78 11.12 3.07
C TRP A 5 5.01 10.54 2.36
N LEU A 6 5.31 11.00 1.14
CA LEU A 6 6.49 10.58 0.38
C LEU A 6 7.79 10.97 1.10
N ALA A 7 7.80 12.11 1.79
CA ALA A 7 8.94 12.59 2.58
C ALA A 7 9.25 11.72 3.80
N LEU A 8 8.29 10.90 4.28
CA LEU A 8 8.53 9.94 5.36
C LEU A 8 9.29 8.69 4.91
N LEU A 9 9.36 8.43 3.60
CA LEU A 9 9.98 7.22 3.06
C LEU A 9 11.49 7.41 2.87
N ALA A 10 12.26 6.39 3.23
CA ALA A 10 13.70 6.33 2.96
C ALA A 10 14.00 6.35 1.45
N ASP A 11 15.20 6.81 1.07
CA ASP A 11 15.59 6.95 -0.34
C ASP A 11 15.67 5.61 -1.08
N ASP A 12 15.96 4.54 -0.36
CA ASP A 12 16.09 3.16 -0.83
C ASP A 12 14.79 2.34 -0.68
N VAL A 13 13.65 2.98 -0.39
CA VAL A 13 12.36 2.31 -0.16
C VAL A 13 11.98 1.38 -1.33
N ARG A 14 11.49 0.18 -0.98
CA ARG A 14 10.87 -0.78 -1.91
C ARG A 14 9.42 -1.02 -1.50
N TYR A 15 8.50 -0.31 -2.14
CA TYR A 15 7.06 -0.40 -1.85
C TYR A 15 6.43 -1.52 -2.67
N ARG A 16 6.27 -2.69 -2.03
CA ARG A 16 5.82 -3.91 -2.69
C ARG A 16 4.48 -4.42 -2.16
N LEU A 17 3.60 -4.81 -3.07
CA LEU A 17 2.36 -5.52 -2.78
C LEU A 17 2.27 -6.76 -3.68
N PRO A 18 2.64 -7.95 -3.21
CA PRO A 18 2.57 -9.17 -4.01
C PRO A 18 1.12 -9.57 -4.31
N LEU A 19 0.90 -10.15 -5.49
CA LEU A 19 -0.38 -10.76 -5.82
C LEU A 19 -0.57 -12.03 -4.96
N ALA A 20 -1.70 -12.15 -4.29
CA ALA A 20 -2.01 -13.35 -3.52
C ALA A 20 -2.45 -14.49 -4.44
N SER A 21 -1.72 -15.61 -4.44
CA SER A 21 -2.15 -16.83 -5.14
C SER A 21 -3.06 -17.65 -4.22
N ARG A 22 -4.35 -17.74 -4.56
CA ARG A 22 -5.29 -18.65 -3.89
C ARG A 22 -5.21 -20.00 -4.57
N ARG A 23 -4.58 -20.97 -3.91
CA ARG A 23 -4.47 -22.35 -4.40
C ARG A 23 -5.37 -23.28 -3.59
N PHE A 24 -5.87 -24.33 -4.24
CA PHE A 24 -6.59 -25.39 -3.52
C PHE A 24 -5.65 -26.10 -2.55
N ARG A 25 -6.15 -26.54 -1.39
CA ARG A 25 -5.35 -27.31 -0.42
C ARG A 25 -4.80 -28.61 -1.00
N ALA A 26 -5.47 -29.18 -2.00
CA ALA A 26 -5.05 -30.39 -2.69
C ALA A 26 -4.01 -30.13 -3.79
N ASP A 27 -3.78 -28.86 -4.16
CA ASP A 27 -2.78 -28.52 -5.16
C ASP A 27 -1.38 -28.85 -4.64
N ARG A 28 -0.61 -29.57 -5.46
CA ARG A 28 0.77 -30.00 -5.19
C ARG A 28 1.74 -29.48 -6.24
N SER A 29 1.25 -28.75 -7.23
CA SER A 29 2.12 -28.23 -8.28
C SER A 29 3.04 -27.14 -7.73
N ALA A 30 4.23 -27.04 -8.34
CA ALA A 30 5.25 -26.10 -7.90
C ALA A 30 4.73 -24.66 -7.89
N ALA A 31 5.36 -23.81 -7.05
CA ALA A 31 5.16 -22.38 -7.16
C ALA A 31 5.64 -21.89 -8.54
N LEU A 32 5.04 -20.81 -9.04
CA LEU A 32 5.52 -20.16 -10.26
C LEU A 32 6.97 -19.69 -10.05
N ALA A 33 7.84 -19.96 -11.02
CA ALA A 33 9.28 -19.65 -10.92
C ALA A 33 9.52 -18.15 -10.66
N GLU A 34 8.69 -17.29 -11.24
CA GLU A 34 8.80 -15.83 -11.12
C GLU A 34 7.93 -15.24 -10.00
N GLY A 35 7.27 -16.11 -9.21
CA GLY A 35 6.29 -15.71 -8.22
C GLY A 35 4.96 -15.25 -8.84
N PRO A 36 4.01 -14.80 -8.02
CA PRO A 36 2.67 -14.43 -8.47
C PRO A 36 2.61 -13.04 -9.16
N GLY A 37 3.73 -12.33 -9.26
CA GLY A 37 3.78 -10.92 -9.66
C GLY A 37 3.39 -9.96 -8.53
N TYR A 38 3.42 -8.66 -8.82
CA TYR A 38 3.16 -7.59 -7.85
C TYR A 38 2.12 -6.60 -8.37
N VAL A 39 1.20 -6.17 -7.50
CA VAL A 39 0.30 -5.02 -7.75
C VAL A 39 1.08 -3.72 -7.71
N PHE A 40 2.01 -3.61 -6.76
CA PHE A 40 2.98 -2.52 -6.66
C PHE A 40 4.38 -3.11 -6.49
N ASP A 41 5.33 -2.58 -7.26
CA ASP A 41 6.76 -2.81 -7.08
C ASP A 41 7.49 -1.52 -7.47
N ASP A 42 7.41 -0.56 -6.55
CA ASP A 42 7.86 0.81 -6.78
C ASP A 42 9.04 1.17 -5.89
N ASP A 43 10.00 1.89 -6.48
CA ASP A 43 11.03 2.64 -5.75
C ASP A 43 10.56 4.08 -5.49
N LYS A 44 11.39 4.87 -4.79
CA LYS A 44 11.07 6.27 -4.48
C LYS A 44 10.83 7.12 -5.74
N GLY A 45 11.53 6.86 -6.84
CA GLY A 45 11.34 7.57 -8.11
C GLY A 45 9.95 7.31 -8.71
N ARG A 46 9.54 6.05 -8.78
CA ARG A 46 8.19 5.66 -9.23
C ARG A 46 7.09 6.20 -8.31
N LEU A 47 7.29 6.13 -6.99
CA LEU A 47 6.36 6.74 -6.03
C LEU A 47 6.24 8.25 -6.22
N THR A 48 7.35 8.94 -6.51
CA THR A 48 7.38 10.38 -6.81
C THR A 48 6.50 10.70 -8.02
N LEU A 49 6.63 9.96 -9.12
CA LEU A 49 5.79 10.13 -10.31
C LEU A 49 4.30 9.91 -10.00
N ARG A 50 3.96 8.93 -9.15
CA ARG A 50 2.58 8.70 -8.72
C ARG A 50 2.03 9.86 -7.91
N VAL A 51 2.82 10.41 -6.99
CA VAL A 51 2.44 11.58 -6.18
C VAL A 51 2.23 12.79 -7.07
N GLN A 52 3.16 13.09 -7.97
CA GLN A 52 3.03 14.19 -8.94
C GLN A 52 1.77 14.04 -9.80
N ARG A 53 1.47 12.81 -10.26
CA ARG A 53 0.23 12.53 -10.98
C ARG A 53 -1.00 12.82 -10.13
N LEU A 54 -1.04 12.40 -8.88
CA LEU A 54 -2.17 12.69 -7.96
C LEU A 54 -2.32 14.19 -7.66
N GLU A 55 -1.21 14.93 -7.62
CA GLU A 55 -1.20 16.37 -7.34
C GLU A 55 -1.49 17.24 -8.56
N SER A 56 -1.42 16.67 -9.78
CA SER A 56 -1.70 17.39 -11.03
C SER A 56 -3.12 17.92 -11.17
N GLY A 57 -4.08 17.39 -10.40
CA GLY A 57 -5.51 17.68 -10.57
C GLY A 57 -6.15 17.05 -11.81
N LEU A 58 -5.39 16.28 -12.61
CA LEU A 58 -5.88 15.68 -13.86
C LEU A 58 -6.38 14.23 -13.68
N VAL A 59 -6.37 13.72 -12.45
CA VAL A 59 -6.78 12.34 -12.15
C VAL A 59 -8.28 12.32 -11.86
N TRP A 60 -9.08 12.18 -12.91
CA TRP A 60 -10.55 12.12 -12.83
C TRP A 60 -11.09 11.06 -11.85
N ALA A 61 -10.35 9.98 -11.59
CA ALA A 61 -10.74 8.97 -10.60
C ALA A 61 -10.65 9.46 -9.13
N GLU A 62 -9.88 10.51 -8.90
CA GLU A 62 -9.63 11.13 -7.58
C GLU A 62 -10.32 12.50 -7.44
N ASP A 63 -11.13 12.90 -8.43
CA ASP A 63 -11.94 14.12 -8.43
C ASP A 63 -13.44 13.79 -8.67
N PRO A 64 -14.35 14.03 -7.71
CA PRO A 64 -14.14 14.66 -6.41
C PRO A 64 -13.31 13.78 -5.47
N ARG A 65 -12.63 14.44 -4.52
CA ARG A 65 -11.72 13.79 -3.56
C ARG A 65 -12.39 12.60 -2.87
N ASN A 66 -11.74 11.44 -2.95
CA ASN A 66 -12.16 10.26 -2.22
C ASN A 66 -11.99 10.43 -0.71
N ALA A 67 -12.99 10.00 0.06
CA ALA A 67 -12.84 9.89 1.51
C ALA A 67 -12.19 8.54 1.82
N VAL A 68 -10.97 8.58 2.35
CA VAL A 68 -10.20 7.38 2.70
C VAL A 68 -9.93 7.37 4.20
N ARG A 69 -10.33 6.31 4.88
CA ARG A 69 -10.01 6.02 6.28
C ARG A 69 -9.07 4.81 6.33
N ARG A 70 -7.96 4.95 7.06
CA ARG A 70 -6.98 3.89 7.30
C ARG A 70 -7.04 3.55 8.78
N ILE A 71 -7.35 2.31 9.10
CA ILE A 71 -7.35 1.78 10.47
C ILE A 71 -6.12 0.88 10.55
N VAL A 72 -5.24 1.19 11.49
CA VAL A 72 -4.01 0.42 11.75
C VAL A 72 -4.18 -0.26 13.10
N SER A 73 -3.98 -1.58 13.15
CA SER A 73 -4.07 -2.36 14.37
C SER A 73 -2.97 -3.43 14.41
N ASN A 74 -2.90 -4.17 15.53
CA ASN A 74 -2.02 -5.33 15.70
C ASN A 74 -0.55 -5.00 15.35
N VAL A 75 -0.06 -3.87 15.87
CA VAL A 75 1.32 -3.43 15.60
C VAL A 75 2.28 -4.26 16.43
N GLU A 76 3.16 -4.99 15.75
CA GLU A 76 4.24 -5.78 16.34
C GLU A 76 5.58 -5.26 15.82
N ILE A 77 6.56 -5.13 16.71
CA ILE A 77 7.86 -4.54 16.40
C ILE A 77 8.95 -5.53 16.79
N TYR A 78 9.84 -5.80 15.84
CA TYR A 78 10.99 -6.68 15.98
C TYR A 78 12.27 -5.89 15.68
N ARG A 79 13.37 -6.26 16.32
CA ARG A 79 14.69 -5.70 15.97
C ARG A 79 15.08 -6.13 14.56
N ALA A 80 15.60 -5.20 13.77
CA ALA A 80 16.27 -5.50 12.51
C ALA A 80 17.79 -5.62 12.74
N ASP A 81 18.52 -6.00 11.70
CA ASP A 81 19.98 -6.15 11.75
C ASP A 81 20.71 -4.78 11.75
N GLY A 82 20.09 -3.73 11.21
CA GLY A 82 20.61 -2.37 11.18
C GLY A 82 20.34 -1.59 12.48
N ASP A 83 21.31 -0.76 12.90
CA ASP A 83 21.10 0.15 14.03
C ASP A 83 20.06 1.21 13.68
N GLY A 84 19.10 1.44 14.59
CA GLY A 84 17.95 2.32 14.34
C GLY A 84 16.88 1.76 13.39
N GLU A 85 17.00 0.51 12.94
CA GLU A 85 16.00 -0.14 12.08
C GLU A 85 15.09 -1.11 12.87
N ALA A 86 13.88 -1.32 12.37
CA ALA A 86 12.94 -2.28 12.92
C ALA A 86 12.13 -2.96 11.82
N VAL A 87 11.83 -4.25 12.04
CA VAL A 87 10.83 -4.96 11.26
C VAL A 87 9.49 -4.78 11.96
N VAL A 88 8.52 -4.19 11.25
CA VAL A 88 7.20 -3.89 11.79
C VAL A 88 6.14 -4.65 11.02
N HIS A 89 5.30 -5.39 11.75
CA HIS A 89 4.10 -6.00 11.21
C HIS A 89 2.88 -5.24 11.74
N SER A 90 1.88 -5.02 10.88
CA SER A 90 0.62 -4.40 11.26
C SER A 90 -0.51 -4.89 10.37
N VAL A 91 -1.73 -4.79 10.87
CA VAL A 91 -2.94 -5.02 10.09
C VAL A 91 -3.49 -3.67 9.65
N LEU A 92 -3.80 -3.55 8.36
CA LEU A 92 -4.34 -2.34 7.75
C LEU A 92 -5.72 -2.62 7.14
N GLU A 93 -6.73 -1.91 7.63
CA GLU A 93 -8.05 -1.84 6.99
C GLU A 93 -8.23 -0.48 6.33
N ILE A 94 -8.60 -0.48 5.04
CA ILE A 94 -8.78 0.74 4.25
C ILE A 94 -10.23 0.81 3.77
N HIS A 95 -10.96 1.81 4.27
CA HIS A 95 -12.26 2.18 3.72
C HIS A 95 -12.09 3.35 2.78
N ARG A 96 -12.54 3.18 1.53
CA ARG A 96 -12.58 4.22 0.51
C ARG A 96 -14.01 4.39 0.05
N SER A 97 -14.55 5.61 0.17
CA SER A 97 -15.83 6.00 -0.44
C SER A 97 -15.60 7.06 -1.52
N ARG A 98 -16.37 6.95 -2.61
CA ARG A 98 -16.28 7.81 -3.78
C ARG A 98 -17.67 8.36 -4.11
N ILE A 99 -17.74 9.65 -4.48
CA ILE A 99 -18.96 10.36 -4.87
C ILE A 99 -20.06 10.22 -3.79
N ASP A 100 -21.20 9.65 -4.13
CA ASP A 100 -22.44 9.54 -3.38
C ASP A 100 -22.52 8.24 -2.56
N ALA A 101 -21.47 7.41 -2.60
CA ALA A 101 -21.38 6.22 -1.77
C ALA A 101 -21.56 6.60 -0.30
N GLN A 102 -22.67 6.15 0.28
CA GLN A 102 -23.08 6.45 1.65
C GLN A 102 -21.87 6.29 2.57
N GLN A 103 -21.44 7.38 3.19
CA GLN A 103 -20.24 7.39 4.01
C GLN A 103 -20.52 6.58 5.27
N ARG A 104 -20.26 5.27 5.22
CA ARG A 104 -20.49 4.38 6.37
C ARG A 104 -19.52 4.80 7.46
N ARG A 105 -20.05 5.51 8.45
CA ARG A 105 -19.33 5.85 9.66
C ARG A 105 -19.29 4.57 10.48
N LEU A 106 -18.11 3.95 10.56
CA LEU A 106 -17.86 2.90 11.54
C LEU A 106 -17.80 3.62 12.89
N THR A 107 -18.94 3.64 13.58
CA THR A 107 -19.09 4.05 14.98
C THR A 107 -19.40 2.82 15.80
#